data_AF-A0A5C7MXK8-F1
#
_entry.id   AF-A0A5C7MXK8-F1
#
_cell.length_a   1.000
_cell.length_b   1.000
_cell.length_c   1.000
_cell.angle_alpha   90.00
_cell.angle_beta   90.00
_cell.angle_gamma   90.00
#
_symmetry.space_group_name_H-M   'P 1'
#
loop_
_entity.id
_entity.type
_entity.pdbx_description
1 polymer ?
#
loop_
_entity_poly.entity_id
_entity_poly.type
_entity_poly.pdbx_seq_one_letter_code
_entity_poly.pdbx_strand_id
1 'polypeptide(L)' 'ILRAMGQPLAVTSANRSGRPDAVTGAAARREFEGEVDVIVDGGRCPRGVASTVLDVSSTVWTLAREGAVPQKDLLKFL' A
#
# COMPACT_ATOMS: atom_id res chain seq x y z
N ILE A 1 -7.68 10.51 8.01
CA ILE A 1 -8.43 9.23 8.10
C ILE A 1 -8.05 8.49 9.39
N LEU A 2 -6.89 7.83 9.47
CA LEU A 2 -6.52 7.02 10.66
C LEU A 2 -6.63 7.77 12.00
N ARG A 3 -6.11 9.00 12.09
CA ARG A 3 -6.23 9.82 13.31
C ARG A 3 -7.68 10.10 13.72
N ALA A 4 -8.56 10.33 12.75
CA ALA A 4 -9.98 10.57 13.01
C ALA A 4 -10.71 9.29 13.40
N MET A 5 -10.27 8.13 12.87
CA MET A 5 -10.84 6.83 13.24
C MET A 5 -10.42 6.36 14.63
N GLY A 6 -9.24 6.74 15.11
CA GLY A 6 -8.74 6.34 16.43
C GLY A 6 -8.44 4.85 16.59
N GLN A 7 -8.43 4.09 15.50
CA GLN A 7 -8.22 2.64 15.49
C GLN A 7 -7.39 2.20 14.27
N PRO A 8 -6.72 1.02 14.32
CA PRO A 8 -6.06 0.45 13.16
C PRO A 8 -7.02 0.24 11.99
N LEU A 9 -6.51 0.36 10.77
CA LEU A 9 -7.26 0.06 9.55
C LEU A 9 -6.51 -1.02 8.77
N ALA A 10 -7.11 -2.20 8.68
CA ALA A 10 -6.63 -3.23 7.77
C ALA A 10 -6.95 -2.81 6.33
N VAL A 11 -5.92 -2.74 5.47
CA VAL A 11 -6.06 -2.35 4.06
C VAL A 11 -5.23 -3.25 3.17
N THR A 12 -5.70 -3.41 1.94
CA THR A 12 -4.91 -3.92 0.81
C THR A 12 -4.77 -2.81 -0.25
N SER A 13 -4.12 -3.11 -1.36
CA SER A 13 -4.20 -2.29 -2.56
C SER A 13 -5.66 -2.12 -3.01
N ALA A 14 -5.97 -0.96 -3.59
CA ALA A 14 -7.30 -0.66 -4.12
C ALA A 14 -7.42 -1.20 -5.55
N ASN A 15 -7.69 -2.49 -5.68
CA ASN A 15 -7.89 -3.18 -6.95
C ASN A 15 -8.78 -4.41 -6.76
N ARG A 16 -9.43 -4.87 -7.84
CA ARG A 16 -9.94 -6.24 -7.86
C ARG A 16 -8.77 -7.21 -8.00
N SER A 17 -8.92 -8.38 -7.38
CA SER A 17 -7.92 -9.44 -7.41
C SER A 17 -7.44 -9.73 -8.85
N GLY A 18 -6.13 -9.69 -9.05
CA GLY A 18 -5.49 -9.92 -10.35
C GLY A 18 -5.41 -8.69 -11.27
N ARG A 19 -6.02 -7.56 -10.90
CA ARG A 19 -5.90 -6.30 -11.66
C ARG A 19 -4.82 -5.38 -11.09
N PRO A 20 -4.30 -4.43 -11.90
CA PRO A 20 -3.36 -3.42 -11.40
C PRO A 20 -3.95 -2.55 -10.29
N ASP A 21 -3.07 -2.08 -9.40
CA ASP A 21 -3.43 -1.17 -8.31
C ASP A 21 -3.96 0.18 -8.82
N ALA A 22 -5.06 0.65 -8.24
CA ALA A 22 -5.53 2.02 -8.49
C ALA A 22 -4.61 3.03 -7.78
N VAL A 23 -3.85 3.79 -8.57
CA VAL A 23 -2.92 4.84 -8.08
C VAL A 23 -3.50 6.26 -8.15
N THR A 24 -4.78 6.41 -8.49
CA THR A 24 -5.53 7.68 -8.48
C THR A 24 -6.97 7.44 -8.02
N GLY A 25 -7.63 8.46 -7.45
CA GLY A 25 -9.05 8.37 -7.08
C GLY A 25 -9.95 8.07 -8.29
N ALA A 26 -9.63 8.63 -9.46
CA ALA A 26 -10.34 8.33 -10.71
C ALA A 26 -10.22 6.85 -11.14
N ALA A 27 -9.05 6.22 -10.95
CA ALA A 27 -8.89 4.80 -11.23
C ALA A 27 -9.67 3.94 -10.23
N ALA A 28 -9.66 4.31 -8.94
CA ALA A 28 -10.43 3.63 -7.91
C ALA A 28 -11.94 3.74 -8.17
N ARG A 29 -12.43 4.91 -8.59
CA ARG A 29 -13.83 5.10 -8.99
C ARG A 29 -14.22 4.19 -10.13
N ARG A 30 -13.44 4.14 -11.21
CA ARG A 30 -13.72 3.22 -12.33
C ARG A 30 -13.80 1.75 -11.89
N GLU A 31 -13.05 1.38 -10.86
CA GLU A 31 -12.98 0.00 -10.39
C GLU A 31 -14.11 -0.37 -9.42
N PHE A 32 -14.54 0.56 -8.57
CA PHE A 32 -15.41 0.30 -7.41
C PHE A 32 -16.66 1.19 -7.31
N GLU A 33 -16.99 1.99 -8.34
CA GLU A 33 -18.18 2.84 -8.34
C GLU A 33 -19.45 2.03 -8.05
N GLY A 34 -20.19 2.44 -7.02
CA GLY A 34 -21.40 1.74 -6.55
C GLY A 34 -21.15 0.52 -5.65
N GLU A 35 -19.89 0.12 -5.41
CA GLU A 35 -19.54 -1.04 -4.58
C GLU A 35 -18.89 -0.68 -3.24
N VAL A 36 -18.43 0.56 -3.07
CA VAL A 36 -17.81 1.06 -1.83
C VAL A 36 -18.50 2.32 -1.35
N ASP A 37 -18.57 2.51 -0.03
CA ASP A 37 -19.26 3.65 0.58
C ASP A 37 -18.56 4.99 0.28
N VAL A 38 -17.22 4.98 0.23
CA VAL A 38 -16.41 6.19 0.14
C VAL A 38 -15.19 5.96 -0.74
N ILE A 39 -14.91 6.93 -1.61
CA ILE A 39 -13.63 7.08 -2.32
C ILE A 39 -13.05 8.44 -1.94
N VAL A 40 -11.82 8.43 -1.41
CA VAL A 40 -11.08 9.66 -1.10
C VAL A 40 -10.05 9.91 -2.19
N ASP A 41 -10.24 10.95 -2.99
CA ASP A 41 -9.29 11.35 -4.02
C ASP A 41 -8.24 12.33 -3.46
N GLY A 42 -7.03 11.82 -3.21
CA GLY A 42 -5.87 12.62 -2.81
C GLY A 42 -4.91 12.93 -3.96
N GLY A 43 -5.32 12.71 -5.22
CA GLY A 43 -4.45 12.78 -6.38
C GLY A 43 -3.69 11.49 -6.65
N ARG A 44 -2.61 11.58 -7.42
CA ARG A 44 -1.78 10.41 -7.80
C ARG A 44 -0.89 9.96 -6.64
N CYS A 45 -0.87 8.67 -6.36
CA CYS A 45 0.08 8.08 -5.41
C CYS A 45 1.53 8.37 -5.86
N PRO A 46 2.37 9.00 -5.03
CA PRO A 46 3.65 9.56 -5.46
C PRO A 46 4.68 8.51 -5.91
N ARG A 47 4.62 7.28 -5.37
CA ARG A 47 5.54 6.20 -5.73
C ARG A 47 4.95 5.17 -6.68
N GLY A 48 3.62 5.00 -6.72
CA GLY A 48 2.94 4.01 -7.58
C GLY A 48 3.37 2.55 -7.39
N VAL A 49 4.17 2.24 -6.36
CA VAL A 49 4.71 0.92 -6.04
C VAL A 49 4.32 0.58 -4.60
N ALA A 50 4.00 -0.68 -4.35
CA ALA A 50 3.63 -1.18 -3.03
C ALA A 50 4.78 -1.04 -2.01
N SER A 51 4.47 -1.17 -0.72
CA SER A 51 5.47 -1.13 0.35
C SER A 51 6.46 -2.29 0.29
N THR A 52 7.69 -2.02 0.70
CA THR A 52 8.67 -3.06 1.05
C THR A 52 8.26 -3.72 2.36
N VAL A 53 8.38 -5.05 2.43
CA VAL A 53 8.00 -5.85 3.60
C VAL A 53 9.20 -6.66 4.08
N LEU A 54 9.57 -6.47 5.34
CA LEU A 54 10.61 -7.25 6.02
C LEU A 54 9.94 -8.18 7.03
N ASP A 55 10.37 -9.43 7.05
CA ASP A 55 10.12 -10.33 8.18
C ASP A 55 11.24 -10.13 9.21
N VAL A 56 10.86 -9.67 10.39
CA VAL A 56 11.74 -9.41 11.55
C VAL A 56 11.41 -10.33 12.73
N SER A 57 10.73 -11.45 12.48
CA SER A 57 10.37 -12.43 13.52
C SER A 57 11.57 -13.22 14.05
N SER A 58 12.71 -13.17 13.36
CA SER A 58 13.97 -13.82 13.74
C SER A 58 15.11 -12.80 13.89
N THR A 59 16.22 -13.22 14.51
CA THR A 59 17.42 -12.39 14.68
C THR A 59 17.97 -11.87 13.34
N VAL A 60 17.89 -12.69 12.30
CA VAL A 60 18.24 -12.29 10.93
C VAL A 60 16.94 -11.99 10.20
N TRP A 61 16.73 -10.73 9.86
CA TRP A 61 15.58 -10.32 9.07
C TRP A 61 15.66 -10.90 7.65
N THR A 62 14.51 -11.07 7.01
CA THR A 62 14.45 -11.46 5.59
C THR A 62 13.58 -10.49 4.80
N LEU A 63 13.90 -10.33 3.52
CA LEU A 63 13.10 -9.52 2.60
C LEU A 63 11.93 -10.35 2.08
N ALA A 64 10.73 -10.13 2.63
CA ALA A 64 9.53 -10.84 2.18
C ALA A 64 9.02 -10.29 0.83
N ARG A 65 9.16 -8.98 0.62
CA ARG A 65 8.83 -8.31 -0.64
C ARG A 65 9.61 -7.02 -0.82
N GLU A 66 10.30 -6.86 -1.94
CA GLU A 66 10.84 -5.56 -2.34
C GLU A 66 9.72 -4.66 -2.89
N GLY A 67 9.74 -3.37 -2.50
CA GLY A 67 8.75 -2.39 -2.94
C GLY A 67 9.35 -0.99 -2.98
N ALA A 68 8.59 0.00 -2.50
CA ALA A 68 8.91 1.42 -2.55
C ALA A 68 10.24 1.83 -1.90
N VAL A 69 10.80 0.99 -1.02
CA VAL A 69 12.12 1.16 -0.41
C VAL A 69 13.04 0.04 -0.90
N PRO A 70 14.03 0.35 -1.76
CA PRO A 70 14.95 -0.64 -2.29
C PRO A 70 15.74 -1.37 -1.19
N GLN A 71 16.04 -2.65 -1.38
CA GLN A 71 16.84 -3.41 -0.41
C GLN A 71 18.18 -2.74 -0.11
N LYS A 72 18.85 -2.19 -1.13
CA LYS A 72 20.13 -1.48 -0.97
C LYS A 72 20.08 -0.33 0.05
N ASP A 73 18.93 0.33 0.17
CA ASP A 73 18.77 1.47 1.09
C ASP A 73 18.54 1.01 2.53
N LEU A 74 18.16 -0.27 2.71
CA LEU A 74 17.94 -0.92 4.00
C LEU A 74 19.22 -1.52 4.56
N LEU A 75 20.16 -1.93 3.70
CA LEU A 75 21.42 -2.58 4.10
C LEU A 75 22.24 -1.77 5.12
N LYS A 76 22.08 -0.45 5.15
CA LYS A 76 22.79 0.44 6.09
C LYS A 76 22.24 0.40 7.53
N PHE A 77 21.09 -0.22 7.75
CA PHE A 77 20.46 -0.35 9.07
C PHE A 77 20.71 -1.72 9.70
N LEU A 78 21.65 -2.48 9.13
CA LEU A 78 22.07 -3.82 9.48
C LEU A 78 23.53 -3.80 9.92
#